data_AF-A0A218P9X2-F1
#
_entry.id   AF-A0A218P9X2-F1
#
_cell.length_a   1.000
_cell.length_b   1.000
_cell.length_c   1.000
_cell.angle_alpha   90.00
_cell.angle_beta   90.00
_cell.angle_gamma   90.00
#
_symmetry.space_group_name_H-M   'P 1'
#
loop_
_entity.id
_entity.type
_entity.pdbx_description
1 polymer ?
#
loop_
_entity_poly.entity_id
_entity_poly.type
_entity_poly.pdbx_seq_one_letter_code
_entity_poly.pdbx_strand_id
1 'polypeptide(L)'
;MERLKALMGKKGNRLEFTADLVDLLLTDRELYSDEVLFRDAVEEIYSTLRSEALENGRKDLVEAYENAVLLRAVVTDRVKGVEELLLEIKKNLPG
;
A
#
# COMPACT_ATOMS: atom_id res chain seq x y z
N MET A 1 1.11 -14.37 -7.42
CA MET A 1 1.04 -14.88 -6.03
C MET A 1 2.16 -15.86 -5.65
N GLU A 2 2.32 -17.03 -6.27
CA GLU A 2 3.30 -18.03 -5.78
C GLU A 2 4.78 -17.57 -5.80
N ARG A 3 5.18 -16.69 -6.71
CA ARG A 3 6.57 -16.17 -6.80
C ARG A 3 6.91 -15.19 -5.67
N LEU A 4 6.00 -14.27 -5.35
CA LEU A 4 6.09 -13.44 -4.15
C LEU A 4 6.10 -14.32 -2.90
N LYS A 5 5.26 -15.36 -2.89
CA LYS A 5 5.24 -16.35 -1.82
C LYS A 5 6.54 -17.14 -1.65
N ALA A 6 7.27 -17.39 -2.72
CA ALA A 6 8.56 -18.08 -2.67
C ALA A 6 9.69 -17.21 -2.09
N LEU A 7 9.57 -15.88 -2.16
CA LEU A 7 10.45 -14.96 -1.41
C LEU A 7 10.11 -14.94 0.10
N MET A 8 8.92 -15.39 0.50
CA MET A 8 8.45 -15.44 1.91
C MET A 8 9.07 -16.57 2.76
N GLY A 9 10.20 -17.13 2.35
CA GLY A 9 10.87 -18.21 3.05
C GLY A 9 11.56 -17.76 4.34
N LYS A 10 10.82 -17.25 5.34
CA LYS A 10 11.10 -17.31 6.79
C LYS A 10 10.09 -16.48 7.58
N LYS A 11 9.91 -16.87 8.84
CA LYS A 11 9.09 -16.26 9.91
C LYS A 11 9.46 -14.79 10.23
N GLY A 12 9.46 -13.89 9.25
CA GLY A 12 9.69 -12.46 9.43
C GLY A 12 8.41 -11.75 9.88
N ASN A 13 8.56 -10.67 10.64
CA ASN A 13 7.46 -9.78 11.00
C ASN A 13 6.80 -9.24 9.71
N ARG A 14 5.47 -9.21 9.60
CA ARG A 14 4.78 -8.67 8.40
C ARG A 14 5.24 -7.25 8.05
N LEU A 15 5.64 -6.48 9.05
CA LEU A 15 6.22 -5.16 8.87
C LEU A 15 7.63 -5.20 8.25
N GLU A 16 8.48 -6.14 8.65
CA GLU A 16 9.80 -6.33 8.02
C GLU A 16 9.61 -6.69 6.54
N PHE A 17 8.69 -7.60 6.23
CA PHE A 17 8.35 -7.93 4.85
C PHE A 17 7.85 -6.72 4.05
N THR A 18 7.00 -5.88 4.66
CA THR A 18 6.50 -4.67 4.02
C THR A 18 7.64 -3.68 3.74
N ALA A 19 8.60 -3.55 4.65
CA ALA A 19 9.78 -2.72 4.46
C ALA A 19 10.66 -3.26 3.30
N ASP A 20 10.95 -4.56 3.30
CA ASP A 20 11.71 -5.22 2.22
C ASP A 20 11.02 -5.05 0.85
N LEU A 21 9.68 -5.14 0.82
CA LEU A 21 8.90 -4.95 -0.39
C LEU A 21 8.99 -3.50 -0.90
N VAL A 22 8.94 -2.51 -0.02
CA VAL A 22 9.16 -1.11 -0.38
C VAL A 22 10.56 -0.89 -0.93
N ASP A 23 11.59 -1.44 -0.29
CA ASP A 23 12.98 -1.32 -0.75
C ASP A 23 13.18 -1.95 -2.14
N LEU A 24 12.55 -3.10 -2.38
CA LEU A 24 12.55 -3.75 -3.69
C LEU A 24 11.91 -2.85 -4.76
N LEU A 25 10.74 -2.27 -4.49
CA LEU A 25 10.04 -1.37 -5.41
C LEU A 25 10.84 -0.09 -5.69
N LEU A 26 11.56 0.43 -4.69
CA LEU A 26 12.42 1.61 -4.86
C LEU A 26 13.68 1.32 -5.69
N THR A 27 14.20 0.11 -5.61
CA THR A 27 15.47 -0.29 -6.25
C THR A 27 15.28 -0.76 -7.68
N ASP A 28 14.21 -1.52 -7.94
CA ASP A 28 13.97 -2.14 -9.24
C ASP A 28 12.81 -1.46 -9.98
N ARG A 29 13.17 -0.54 -10.88
CA ARG A 29 12.19 0.17 -11.70
C ARG A 29 11.50 -0.73 -12.73
N GLU A 30 12.03 -1.92 -13.04
CA GLU A 30 11.39 -2.85 -13.97
C GLU A 30 10.12 -3.46 -13.37
N LEU A 31 9.97 -3.50 -12.05
CA LEU A 31 8.74 -3.96 -11.38
C LEU A 31 7.53 -3.06 -11.66
N TYR A 32 7.74 -1.78 -11.98
CA TYR A 32 6.66 -0.89 -12.44
C TYR A 32 6.14 -1.26 -13.83
N SER A 33 6.89 -2.05 -14.60
CA SER A 33 6.55 -2.44 -15.97
C SER A 33 5.46 -3.52 -16.00
N ASP A 34 5.30 -4.29 -14.92
CA ASP A 34 4.18 -5.21 -14.74
C ASP A 34 3.15 -4.57 -13.80
N GLU A 35 2.17 -3.92 -14.41
CA GLU A 35 1.12 -3.18 -13.72
C GLU A 35 0.31 -4.06 -12.75
N VAL A 36 0.15 -5.36 -13.05
CA VAL A 36 -0.58 -6.30 -12.19
C VAL A 36 0.22 -6.60 -10.94
N LEU A 37 1.52 -6.94 -11.09
CA LEU A 37 2.39 -7.19 -9.95
C LEU A 37 2.58 -5.95 -9.07
N PHE A 38 2.67 -4.77 -9.68
CA PHE A 38 2.78 -3.52 -8.95
C PHE A 38 1.51 -3.22 -8.14
N ARG A 39 0.32 -3.39 -8.73
CA ARG A 39 -0.97 -3.25 -8.03
C ARG A 39 -1.08 -4.22 -6.85
N ASP A 40 -0.70 -5.48 -7.04
CA ASP A 40 -0.72 -6.50 -5.97
C ASP A 40 0.22 -6.13 -4.82
N ALA A 41 1.43 -5.65 -5.13
CA ALA A 41 2.40 -5.22 -4.12
C ALA A 41 1.89 -4.02 -3.30
N VAL A 42 1.28 -3.04 -3.96
CA VAL A 42 0.68 -1.87 -3.30
C VAL A 42 -0.49 -2.27 -2.40
N GLU A 43 -1.31 -3.24 -2.80
CA GLU A 43 -2.38 -3.76 -1.96
C GLU A 43 -1.85 -4.47 -0.71
N GLU A 44 -0.75 -5.22 -0.83
CA GLU A 44 -0.12 -5.89 0.33
C GLU A 44 0.47 -4.87 1.32
N ILE A 45 1.15 -3.83 0.83
CA ILE A 45 1.66 -2.72 1.64
C ILE A 45 0.50 -2.03 2.37
N TYR A 46 -0.56 -1.66 1.63
CA TYR A 46 -1.75 -1.02 2.19
C TYR A 46 -2.41 -1.88 3.27
N SER A 47 -2.65 -3.16 2.99
CA SER A 47 -3.38 -4.05 3.89
C SER A 47 -2.60 -4.32 5.19
N THR A 48 -1.28 -4.48 5.10
CA THR A 48 -0.42 -4.67 6.27
C THR A 48 -0.40 -3.40 7.13
N LEU A 49 -0.17 -2.23 6.54
CA LEU A 49 -0.14 -0.96 7.27
C LEU A 49 -1.50 -0.61 7.87
N ARG A 50 -2.61 -0.90 7.17
CA ARG A 50 -3.97 -0.72 7.70
C ARG A 50 -4.17 -1.55 8.97
N SER A 51 -3.80 -2.82 8.94
CA SER A 51 -3.97 -3.72 10.09
C SER A 51 -3.11 -3.26 11.26
N GLU A 52 -1.84 -2.94 11.03
CA GLU A 52 -0.94 -2.50 12.10
C GLU A 52 -1.34 -1.14 12.69
N ALA A 53 -1.65 -0.16 11.86
CA ALA A 53 -1.98 1.19 12.32
C ALA A 53 -3.38 1.28 12.96
N LEU A 54 -4.41 0.68 12.33
CA LEU A 54 -5.80 0.85 12.75
C LEU A 54 -6.30 -0.27 13.68
N GLU A 55 -5.90 -1.52 13.43
CA GLU A 55 -6.40 -2.68 14.19
C GLU A 55 -5.50 -2.99 15.39
N ASN A 56 -4.17 -2.96 15.21
CA ASN A 56 -3.21 -3.21 16.28
C ASN A 56 -2.80 -1.93 17.05
N GLY A 57 -3.28 -0.76 16.61
CA GLY A 57 -3.10 0.52 17.30
C GLY A 57 -1.66 1.06 17.30
N ARG A 58 -0.83 0.66 16.33
CA ARG A 58 0.55 1.16 16.15
C ARG A 58 0.53 2.59 15.63
N LYS A 59 0.42 3.56 16.54
CA LYS A 59 0.36 4.99 16.21
C LYS A 59 1.59 5.50 15.44
N ASP A 60 2.73 4.87 15.66
CA ASP A 60 3.98 5.14 14.94
C ASP A 60 3.91 4.82 13.44
N LEU A 61 2.91 4.04 13.01
CA LEU A 61 2.73 3.61 11.61
C LEU A 61 1.59 4.34 10.88
N VAL A 62 0.90 5.27 11.54
CA VAL A 62 -0.25 5.98 10.94
C VAL A 62 0.17 6.77 9.71
N GLU A 63 1.28 7.50 9.76
CA GLU A 63 1.77 8.28 8.62
C GLU A 63 2.16 7.37 7.44
N ALA A 64 2.78 6.22 7.71
CA ALA A 64 3.10 5.23 6.68
C ALA A 64 1.81 4.69 6.04
N TYR A 65 0.79 4.40 6.86
CA TYR A 65 -0.52 3.97 6.39
C TYR A 65 -1.19 5.02 5.49
N GLU A 66 -1.23 6.29 5.91
CA GLU A 66 -1.79 7.40 5.13
C GLU A 66 -1.13 7.52 3.75
N ASN A 67 0.20 7.43 3.70
CA ASN A 67 0.95 7.42 2.45
C ASN A 67 0.61 6.19 1.57
N ALA A 68 0.39 5.02 2.17
CA ALA A 68 -0.04 3.84 1.44
C ALA A 68 -1.47 3.97 0.87
N VAL A 69 -2.37 4.69 1.55
CA VAL A 69 -3.71 5.04 1.01
C VAL A 69 -3.56 5.87 -0.26
N LEU A 70 -2.69 6.88 -0.24
CA LEU A 70 -2.44 7.73 -1.42
C LEU A 70 -1.81 6.95 -2.57
N LEU A 71 -0.80 6.13 -2.28
CA LEU A 71 -0.17 5.26 -3.28
C LEU A 71 -1.19 4.34 -3.94
N ARG A 72 -2.04 3.69 -3.15
CA ARG A 72 -3.11 2.81 -3.66
C ARG A 72 -4.12 3.56 -4.53
N ALA A 73 -4.49 4.78 -4.15
CA ALA A 73 -5.40 5.62 -4.93
C ALA A 73 -4.83 5.97 -6.31
N VAL A 74 -3.53 6.31 -6.35
CA VAL A 74 -2.80 6.58 -7.60
C VAL A 74 -2.74 5.34 -8.49
N VAL A 75 -2.40 4.19 -7.92
CA VAL A 75 -2.17 2.95 -8.69
C VAL A 75 -3.44 2.27 -9.17
N THR A 76 -4.58 2.56 -8.56
CA THR A 76 -5.89 2.03 -8.97
C THR A 76 -6.65 2.94 -9.94
N ASP A 77 -6.02 4.02 -10.42
CA ASP A 77 -6.64 5.07 -11.26
C ASP A 77 -7.93 5.65 -10.65
N ARG A 78 -8.14 5.47 -9.35
CA ARG A 78 -9.35 5.93 -8.63
C ARG A 78 -9.35 7.44 -8.42
N VAL A 79 -8.19 8.07 -8.55
CA VAL A 79 -8.01 9.50 -8.37
C VAL A 79 -7.16 10.03 -9.51
N LYS A 80 -7.79 10.78 -10.42
CA LYS A 80 -7.12 11.43 -11.55
C LYS A 80 -6.76 12.89 -11.26
N GLY A 81 -7.26 13.46 -10.17
CA GLY A 81 -6.96 14.85 -9.78
C GLY A 81 -7.53 15.27 -8.43
N VAL A 82 -7.12 16.47 -7.99
CA VAL A 82 -7.49 17.07 -6.69
C VAL A 82 -9.02 17.20 -6.52
N GLU A 83 -9.74 17.53 -7.59
CA GLU A 83 -11.19 17.72 -7.55
C GLU A 83 -11.96 16.41 -7.27
N GLU A 84 -11.55 15.30 -7.88
CA GLU A 84 -12.15 13.99 -7.63
C GLU A 84 -11.93 13.54 -6.17
N LEU A 85 -10.72 13.77 -5.63
CA LEU A 85 -10.41 13.55 -4.22
C LEU A 85 -11.33 14.35 -3.29
N LEU A 86 -11.54 15.63 -3.56
CA LEU A 86 -12.41 16.50 -2.77
C LEU A 86 -13.88 16.04 -2.82
N LEU A 87 -14.36 15.59 -3.98
CA LEU A 87 -15.70 15.04 -4.13
C LEU A 87 -15.89 13.73 -3.34
N GLU A 88 -14.92 12.82 -3.40
CA GLU A 88 -14.95 11.59 -2.61
C GLU A 88 -14.94 11.87 -1.11
N ILE A 89 -14.12 12.81 -0.63
CA ILE A 89 -14.15 13.25 0.77
C ILE A 89 -15.55 13.74 1.15
N LYS A 90 -16.13 14.65 0.34
CA LYS A 90 -17.45 15.21 0.61
C LYS A 90 -18.55 14.16 0.69
N LYS A 91 -18.53 13.13 -0.17
CA LYS A 91 -19.52 12.04 -0.15
C LYS A 91 -19.49 11.23 1.15
N ASN A 92 -18.34 11.17 1.82
CA ASN A 92 -18.12 10.33 3.00
C ASN A 92 -18.19 11.11 4.32
N LEU A 93 -18.40 12.42 4.28
CA LEU A 93 -18.67 13.23 5.46
C LEU A 93 -20.18 13.26 5.76
N PRO A 94 -20.60 13.26 7.04
CA PRO A 94 -22.00 13.47 7.38
C PRO A 94 -22.47 14.85 6.91
N GLY A 95 -23.70 14.91 6.39
CA GLY A 95 -24.33 16.13 5.85
C GLY A 95 -24.74 17.14 6.91
#